data_AF-A0AAD6FKI0-F1
#
_entry.id   AF-A0AAD6FKI0-F1
#
_cell.length_a   1.000
_cell.length_b   1.000
_cell.length_c   1.000
_cell.angle_alpha   90.00
_cell.angle_beta   90.00
_cell.angle_gamma   90.00
#
_symmetry.space_group_name_H-M   'P 1'
#
loop_
_entity.id
_entity.type
_entity.pdbx_description
1 polymer ?
#
loop_
_entity_poly.entity_id
_entity_poly.type
_entity_poly.pdbx_seq_one_letter_code
_entity_poly.pdbx_strand_id
1 'polypeptide(L)'
;MSRCLISKVEVQGFIERCMTGVGTKQHHARSLAEVLVEGDHRGHYSHGLNRMDMYVKDIQTGICAKDGEPVVEKESAATALVDGKNLLGPVVGNFCMNLAIKKAKEAGIGWVVAHGSNHYGIAGYYSMQALKENMIGMSFTNTSPLVVPTRGKDCTLGTNPISVAAPAKDGDSFVLDMATSAVALGK
;
A
#
# COMPACT_ATOMS: atom_id res chain seq x y z
N MET A 1 -10.19 -3.62 29.27
CA MET A 1 -8.84 -3.35 28.73
C MET A 1 -8.58 -1.85 28.81
N SER A 2 -7.45 -1.44 29.36
CA SER A 2 -7.03 -0.03 29.34
C SER A 2 -6.56 0.33 27.93
N ARG A 3 -7.10 1.41 27.35
CA ARG A 3 -6.58 1.98 26.09
C ARG A 3 -5.43 2.93 26.43
N CYS A 4 -4.32 2.81 25.71
CA CYS A 4 -3.19 3.72 25.80
C CYS A 4 -3.09 4.54 24.51
N LEU A 5 -2.82 5.84 24.62
CA LEU A 5 -2.50 6.68 23.48
C LEU A 5 -0.99 6.70 23.30
N ILE A 6 -0.53 6.41 22.08
CA ILE A 6 0.89 6.40 21.71
C ILE A 6 1.06 7.41 20.57
N SER A 7 2.13 8.20 20.60
CA SER A 7 2.38 9.17 19.54
C SER A 7 2.73 8.49 18.22
N LYS A 8 2.38 9.12 17.08
CA LYS A 8 2.71 8.58 15.74
C LYS A 8 4.21 8.35 15.58
N VAL A 9 5.03 9.26 16.10
CA VAL A 9 6.50 9.19 16.01
C VAL A 9 7.04 7.99 16.76
N GLU A 10 6.52 7.68 17.94
CA GLU A 10 6.92 6.50 18.70
C GLU A 10 6.54 5.20 17.99
N VAL A 11 5.32 5.12 17.44
CA VAL A 11 4.86 3.94 16.67
C VAL A 11 5.70 3.76 15.42
N GLN A 12 5.96 4.84 14.67
CA GLN A 12 6.80 4.79 13.47
C GLN A 12 8.21 4.30 13.82
N GLY A 13 8.84 4.87 14.86
CA GLY A 13 10.16 4.45 15.31
C GLY A 13 10.20 3.00 15.79
N PHE A 14 9.13 2.51 16.42
CA PHE A 14 9.00 1.10 16.80
C PHE A 14 8.98 0.18 15.58
N ILE A 15 8.13 0.46 14.59
CA ILE A 15 8.03 -0.33 13.36
C ILE A 15 9.37 -0.35 12.62
N GLU A 16 10.02 0.82 12.49
CA GLU A 16 11.32 0.93 11.82
C GLU A 16 12.39 0.07 12.51
N ARG A 17 12.48 0.10 13.85
CA ARG A 17 13.40 -0.75 14.62
C ARG A 17 13.11 -2.24 14.47
N CYS A 18 11.84 -2.65 14.46
CA CYS A 18 11.48 -4.05 14.27
C CYS A 18 11.89 -4.55 12.88
N MET A 19 11.55 -3.80 11.83
CA MET A 19 11.85 -4.20 10.45
C MET A 19 13.35 -4.18 10.14
N THR A 20 14.09 -3.20 10.67
CA THR A 20 15.55 -3.19 10.53
C THR A 20 16.20 -4.30 11.37
N GLY A 21 15.63 -4.62 12.53
CA GLY A 21 16.07 -5.75 13.37
C GLY A 21 15.96 -7.11 12.67
N VAL A 22 15.02 -7.27 11.72
CA VAL A 22 14.92 -8.45 10.85
C VAL A 22 15.63 -8.31 9.50
N GLY A 23 16.42 -7.25 9.32
CA GLY A 23 17.38 -7.12 8.22
C GLY A 23 16.89 -6.35 7.00
N THR A 24 15.76 -5.65 7.07
CA THR A 24 15.34 -4.76 5.96
C THR A 24 16.18 -3.48 5.91
N LYS A 25 16.30 -2.87 4.73
CA LYS A 25 16.90 -1.53 4.56
C LYS A 25 16.07 -0.48 5.29
N GLN A 26 16.74 0.56 5.82
CA GLN A 26 16.08 1.65 6.58
C GLN A 26 14.90 2.27 5.82
N HIS A 27 15.04 2.54 4.52
CA HIS A 27 13.99 3.18 3.74
C HIS A 27 12.81 2.25 3.42
N HIS A 28 13.04 0.93 3.37
CA HIS A 28 11.97 -0.09 3.32
C HIS A 28 11.17 -0.10 4.63
N ALA A 29 11.89 -0.14 5.75
CA ALA A 29 11.31 -0.09 7.09
C ALA A 29 10.45 1.17 7.29
N ARG A 30 10.96 2.33 6.86
CA ARG A 30 10.24 3.60 6.88
C ARG A 30 8.99 3.58 6.01
N SER A 31 9.08 3.08 4.77
CA SER A 31 7.92 2.98 3.87
C SER A 31 6.79 2.15 4.48
N LEU A 32 7.12 1.05 5.16
CA LEU A 32 6.14 0.25 5.89
C LEU A 32 5.57 1.01 7.09
N ALA A 33 6.43 1.64 7.88
CA ALA A 33 6.02 2.36 9.08
C ALA A 33 5.01 3.48 8.76
N GLU A 34 5.27 4.25 7.69
CA GLU A 34 4.39 5.34 7.25
C GLU A 34 2.98 4.82 6.88
N VAL A 35 2.86 3.73 6.11
CA VAL A 35 1.54 3.20 5.72
C VAL A 35 0.78 2.55 6.90
N LEU A 36 1.48 1.86 7.81
CA LEU A 36 0.81 1.24 8.96
C LEU A 36 0.30 2.29 9.94
N VAL A 37 1.10 3.34 10.20
CA VAL A 37 0.68 4.47 11.02
C VAL A 37 -0.50 5.19 10.38
N GLU A 38 -0.51 5.38 9.05
CA GLU A 38 -1.66 5.96 8.37
C GLU A 38 -2.91 5.06 8.49
N GLY A 39 -2.73 3.74 8.36
CA GLY A 39 -3.79 2.76 8.61
C GLY A 39 -4.47 2.95 9.97
N ASP A 40 -3.68 3.00 11.05
CA ASP A 40 -4.22 3.23 12.40
C ASP A 40 -4.82 4.64 12.55
N HIS A 41 -4.15 5.67 12.02
CA HIS A 41 -4.61 7.05 12.16
C HIS A 41 -5.97 7.30 11.50
N ARG A 42 -6.24 6.62 10.38
CA ARG A 42 -7.51 6.68 9.66
C ARG A 42 -8.57 5.73 10.20
N GLY A 43 -8.27 4.97 11.25
CA GLY A 43 -9.18 3.98 11.84
C GLY A 43 -9.29 2.67 11.06
N HIS A 44 -8.36 2.41 10.13
CA HIS A 44 -8.22 1.13 9.43
C HIS A 44 -7.29 0.18 10.20
N TYR A 45 -7.61 -0.09 11.47
CA TYR A 45 -6.76 -0.87 12.39
C TYR A 45 -6.41 -2.28 11.91
N SER A 46 -7.19 -2.85 10.97
CA SER A 46 -6.90 -4.14 10.34
C SER A 46 -5.73 -4.09 9.36
N HIS A 47 -5.24 -2.90 9.02
CA HIS A 47 -4.12 -2.65 8.11
C HIS A 47 -3.07 -1.70 8.73
N GLY A 48 -3.15 -1.47 10.05
CA GLY A 48 -2.15 -0.71 10.81
C GLY A 48 -1.21 -1.60 11.61
N LEU A 49 -0.81 -1.17 12.81
CA LEU A 49 0.20 -1.86 13.63
C LEU A 49 -0.16 -3.33 13.96
N ASN A 50 -1.45 -3.68 13.96
CA ASN A 50 -1.90 -5.08 14.14
C ASN A 50 -1.32 -6.05 13.10
N ARG A 51 -0.82 -5.57 11.95
CA ARG A 51 -0.16 -6.38 10.92
C ARG A 51 1.34 -6.57 11.13
N MET A 52 1.93 -5.97 12.17
CA MET A 52 3.38 -5.97 12.37
C MET A 52 3.99 -7.38 12.37
N ASP A 53 3.37 -8.32 13.10
CA ASP A 53 3.86 -9.70 13.23
C ASP A 53 3.94 -10.42 11.87
N MET A 54 2.96 -10.17 10.98
CA MET A 54 2.96 -10.71 9.61
C MET A 54 4.19 -10.23 8.83
N TYR A 55 4.43 -8.92 8.81
CA TYR A 55 5.56 -8.35 8.06
C TYR A 55 6.92 -8.80 8.60
N VAL A 56 7.07 -8.92 9.92
CA VAL A 56 8.28 -9.46 10.55
C VAL A 56 8.53 -10.89 10.10
N LYS A 57 7.50 -11.74 10.15
CA LYS A 57 7.59 -13.15 9.75
C LYS A 57 7.86 -13.30 8.25
N ASP A 58 7.24 -12.51 7.39
CA ASP A 58 7.43 -12.58 5.95
C ASP A 58 8.88 -12.29 5.56
N ILE A 59 9.53 -11.33 6.23
CA ILE A 59 10.97 -11.05 6.04
C ILE A 59 11.83 -12.18 6.61
N GLN A 60 11.57 -12.64 7.84
CA GLN A 60 12.38 -13.69 8.48
C GLN A 60 12.33 -15.02 7.73
N THR A 61 11.19 -15.34 7.13
CA THR A 61 10.97 -16.59 6.38
C THR A 61 11.36 -16.47 4.90
N GLY A 62 11.72 -15.27 4.43
CA GLY A 62 12.08 -15.02 3.03
C GLY A 62 10.90 -15.03 2.06
N ILE A 63 9.66 -15.03 2.57
CA ILE A 63 8.46 -14.80 1.75
C ILE A 63 8.54 -13.43 1.08
N CYS A 64 9.07 -12.43 1.78
CA CYS A 64 9.33 -11.10 1.26
C CYS A 64 10.83 -10.80 1.25
N ALA A 65 11.31 -10.16 0.17
CA ALA A 65 12.69 -9.74 0.04
C ALA A 65 13.00 -8.58 1.00
N LYS A 66 14.14 -8.68 1.70
CA LYS A 66 14.59 -7.69 2.68
C LYS A 66 15.19 -6.42 2.05
N ASP A 67 15.77 -6.56 0.87
CA ASP A 67 16.50 -5.54 0.14
C ASP A 67 16.33 -5.71 -1.38
N GLY A 68 16.70 -4.67 -2.13
CA GLY A 68 16.47 -4.55 -3.56
C GLY A 68 15.74 -3.26 -3.90
N GLU A 69 15.47 -3.05 -5.18
CA GLU A 69 14.72 -1.89 -5.68
C GLU A 69 13.72 -2.37 -6.74
N PRO A 70 12.52 -1.77 -6.84
CA PRO A 70 11.63 -2.02 -7.96
C PRO A 70 12.28 -1.65 -9.30
N VAL A 71 11.99 -2.41 -10.36
CA VAL A 71 12.59 -2.23 -11.69
C VAL A 71 11.51 -1.97 -12.72
N VAL A 72 11.67 -0.90 -13.51
CA VAL A 72 10.82 -0.66 -14.69
C VAL A 72 11.23 -1.64 -15.79
N GLU A 73 10.33 -2.53 -16.18
CA GLU A 73 10.57 -3.52 -17.24
C GLU A 73 10.23 -2.95 -18.62
N LYS A 74 9.17 -2.13 -18.69
CA LYS A 74 8.67 -1.50 -19.91
C LYS A 74 8.04 -0.16 -19.56
N GLU A 75 8.20 0.83 -20.43
CA GLU A 75 7.50 2.10 -20.28
C GLU A 75 7.16 2.77 -21.61
N SER A 76 6.16 3.65 -21.54
CA SER A 76 5.82 4.64 -22.55
C SER A 76 5.75 6.02 -21.90
N ALA A 77 5.35 7.06 -22.63
CA ALA A 77 5.15 8.40 -22.07
C ALA A 77 4.19 8.39 -20.87
N ALA A 78 3.08 7.67 -20.95
CA ALA A 78 2.01 7.68 -19.95
C ALA A 78 1.89 6.39 -19.11
N THR A 79 2.63 5.33 -19.44
CA THR A 79 2.48 4.02 -18.77
C THR A 79 3.81 3.37 -18.37
N ALA A 80 3.80 2.49 -17.37
CA ALA A 80 4.92 1.61 -17.06
C ALA A 80 4.49 0.26 -16.47
N LEU A 81 5.29 -0.77 -16.73
CA LEU A 81 5.27 -2.07 -16.07
C LEU A 81 6.48 -2.18 -15.14
N VAL A 82 6.23 -2.54 -13.89
CA VAL A 82 7.24 -2.63 -12.84
C VAL A 82 7.31 -4.06 -12.28
N ASP A 83 8.50 -4.60 -12.16
CA ASP A 83 8.79 -5.77 -11.33
C ASP A 83 9.18 -5.28 -9.92
N GLY A 84 8.36 -5.62 -8.93
CA GLY A 84 8.55 -5.26 -7.53
C GLY A 84 9.63 -6.06 -6.82
N LYS A 85 10.28 -7.03 -7.47
CA LYS A 85 11.39 -7.84 -6.92
C LYS A 85 11.09 -8.53 -5.59
N ASN A 86 9.82 -8.92 -5.41
CA ASN A 86 9.28 -9.51 -4.19
C ASN A 86 9.48 -8.65 -2.94
N LEU A 87 9.57 -7.33 -3.11
CA LEU A 87 9.76 -6.38 -2.00
C LEU A 87 8.48 -6.16 -1.21
N LEU A 88 8.62 -5.47 -0.07
CA LEU A 88 7.51 -5.00 0.73
C LEU A 88 6.55 -4.16 -0.12
N GLY A 89 5.26 -4.46 -0.04
CA GLY A 89 4.22 -3.74 -0.79
C GLY A 89 4.32 -2.22 -0.71
N PRO A 90 4.63 -1.62 0.46
CA PRO A 90 4.80 -0.17 0.58
C PRO A 90 5.98 0.42 -0.19
N VAL A 91 7.05 -0.34 -0.39
CA VAL A 91 8.18 0.08 -1.23
C VAL A 91 7.74 0.14 -2.69
N VAL A 92 7.12 -0.94 -3.17
CA VAL A 92 6.66 -1.05 -4.56
C VAL A 92 5.54 -0.06 -4.86
N GLY A 93 4.57 0.09 -3.95
CA GLY A 93 3.45 1.02 -4.10
C GLY A 93 3.89 2.48 -4.15
N ASN A 94 4.82 2.89 -3.27
CA ASN A 94 5.40 4.23 -3.29
C ASN A 94 6.16 4.50 -4.60
N PHE A 95 6.98 3.54 -5.04
CA PHE A 95 7.68 3.65 -6.31
C PHE A 95 6.71 3.85 -7.48
N CYS A 96 5.66 3.01 -7.56
CA CYS A 96 4.70 3.05 -8.65
C CYS A 96 3.87 4.34 -8.66
N MET A 97 3.40 4.80 -7.50
CA MET A 97 2.60 6.03 -7.42
C MET A 97 3.45 7.27 -7.77
N ASN A 98 4.69 7.34 -7.26
CA ASN A 98 5.61 8.42 -7.63
C ASN A 98 5.90 8.44 -9.14
N LEU A 99 6.10 7.27 -9.75
CA LEU A 99 6.31 7.15 -11.19
C LEU A 99 5.05 7.55 -11.98
N ALA A 100 3.86 7.14 -11.52
CA ALA A 100 2.58 7.52 -12.14
C ALA A 100 2.37 9.03 -12.09
N ILE A 101 2.58 9.65 -10.93
CA ILE A 101 2.52 11.12 -10.76
C ILE A 101 3.50 11.81 -11.71
N LYS A 102 4.75 11.34 -11.77
CA LYS A 102 5.77 11.92 -12.67
C LYS A 102 5.29 11.88 -14.12
N LYS A 103 4.82 10.73 -14.61
CA LYS A 103 4.30 10.57 -15.97
C LYS A 103 3.06 11.42 -16.21
N ALA A 104 2.16 11.54 -15.23
CA ALA A 104 0.98 12.38 -15.33
C ALA A 104 1.31 13.87 -15.48
N LYS A 105 2.37 14.36 -14.81
CA LYS A 105 2.85 15.75 -14.99
C LYS A 105 3.33 16.01 -16.41
N GLU A 106 3.90 15.02 -17.07
CA GLU A 106 4.51 15.13 -18.41
C GLU A 106 3.50 14.88 -19.54
N ALA A 107 2.63 13.88 -19.38
CA ALA A 107 1.74 13.36 -20.43
C ALA A 107 0.24 13.54 -20.15
N GLY A 108 -0.13 14.16 -19.02
CA GLY A 108 -1.52 14.34 -18.56
C GLY A 108 -2.13 13.13 -17.84
N ILE A 109 -1.57 11.94 -18.04
CA ILE A 109 -1.95 10.68 -17.40
C ILE A 109 -0.70 9.87 -17.06
N GLY A 110 -0.73 9.17 -15.93
CA GLY A 110 0.24 8.15 -15.56
C GLY A 110 -0.45 6.87 -15.08
N TRP A 111 -0.17 5.75 -15.72
CA TRP A 111 -0.70 4.43 -15.33
C TRP A 111 0.44 3.43 -15.15
N VAL A 112 0.70 3.03 -13.90
CA VAL A 112 1.78 2.12 -13.55
C VAL A 112 1.20 0.85 -12.94
N VAL A 113 1.63 -0.30 -13.46
CA VAL A 113 1.23 -1.62 -12.96
C VAL A 113 2.46 -2.34 -12.45
N ALA A 114 2.35 -2.97 -11.29
CA ALA A 114 3.41 -3.80 -10.73
C ALA A 114 3.00 -5.27 -10.63
N HIS A 115 3.98 -6.15 -10.85
CA HIS A 115 3.95 -7.54 -10.40
C HIS A 115 5.12 -7.80 -9.45
N GLY A 116 5.20 -8.99 -8.84
CA GLY A 116 6.28 -9.30 -7.89
C GLY A 116 6.28 -8.39 -6.65
N SER A 117 5.10 -8.01 -6.15
CA SER A 117 4.92 -7.20 -4.93
C SER A 117 4.32 -8.04 -3.80
N ASN A 118 4.15 -7.45 -2.61
CA ASN A 118 3.53 -8.03 -1.43
C ASN A 118 2.39 -7.14 -0.88
N HIS A 119 1.77 -7.56 0.24
CA HIS A 119 0.71 -6.79 0.91
C HIS A 119 1.14 -5.34 1.21
N TYR A 120 0.37 -4.37 0.72
CA TYR A 120 0.74 -2.96 0.72
C TYR A 120 0.00 -2.07 1.75
N GLY A 121 -0.73 -2.66 2.70
CA GLY A 121 -1.53 -1.88 3.65
C GLY A 121 -2.81 -1.32 3.02
N ILE A 122 -3.18 -0.07 3.36
CA ILE A 122 -4.40 0.57 2.85
C ILE A 122 -4.18 1.13 1.44
N ALA A 123 -5.13 0.91 0.52
CA ALA A 123 -4.99 1.40 -0.87
C ALA A 123 -5.05 2.93 -0.93
N GLY A 124 -5.81 3.55 -0.01
CA GLY A 124 -5.94 4.99 0.15
C GLY A 124 -4.63 5.72 0.41
N TYR A 125 -3.65 5.06 1.04
CA TYR A 125 -2.34 5.66 1.28
C TYR A 125 -1.65 6.09 -0.03
N TYR A 126 -1.81 5.29 -1.09
CA TYR A 126 -1.20 5.57 -2.39
C TYR A 126 -2.02 6.59 -3.20
N SER A 127 -3.33 6.41 -3.31
CA SER A 127 -4.18 7.33 -4.07
C SER A 127 -4.08 8.76 -3.54
N MET A 128 -4.00 8.93 -2.21
CA MET A 128 -3.85 10.24 -1.57
C MET A 128 -2.51 10.92 -1.85
N GLN A 129 -1.46 10.22 -2.31
CA GLN A 129 -0.19 10.87 -2.66
C GLN A 129 -0.37 11.85 -3.83
N ALA A 130 -1.28 11.53 -4.76
CA ALA A 130 -1.61 12.38 -5.91
C ALA A 130 -2.28 13.71 -5.50
N LEU A 131 -2.95 13.75 -4.34
CA LEU A 131 -3.58 14.98 -3.83
C LEU A 131 -2.55 16.09 -3.58
N LYS A 132 -1.34 15.74 -3.14
CA LYS A 132 -0.23 16.69 -2.91
C LYS A 132 0.19 17.41 -4.19
N GLU A 133 -0.16 16.83 -5.33
CA GLU A 133 0.19 17.31 -6.67
C GLU A 133 -1.04 17.86 -7.39
N ASN A 134 -2.15 18.06 -6.68
CA ASN A 134 -3.44 18.49 -7.22
C ASN A 134 -3.94 17.60 -8.37
N MET A 135 -3.74 16.28 -8.22
CA MET A 135 -4.13 15.26 -9.19
C MET A 135 -5.14 14.28 -8.61
N ILE A 136 -5.93 13.66 -9.49
CA ILE A 136 -6.73 12.48 -9.15
C ILE A 136 -5.78 11.28 -9.04
N GLY A 137 -5.82 10.57 -7.92
CA GLY A 137 -5.06 9.35 -7.68
C GLY A 137 -5.98 8.14 -7.64
N MET A 138 -5.53 7.02 -8.21
CA MET A 138 -6.22 5.74 -8.14
C MET A 138 -5.24 4.65 -7.71
N SER A 139 -5.70 3.71 -6.90
CA SER A 139 -4.91 2.55 -6.46
C SER A 139 -5.76 1.30 -6.41
N PHE A 140 -5.17 0.19 -6.84
CA PHE A 140 -5.78 -1.13 -6.94
C PHE A 140 -4.78 -2.18 -6.50
N THR A 141 -5.24 -3.28 -5.92
CA THR A 141 -4.43 -4.50 -5.75
C THR A 141 -5.32 -5.73 -5.81
N ASN A 142 -4.74 -6.87 -6.15
CA ASN A 142 -5.36 -8.16 -5.86
C ASN A 142 -4.86 -8.70 -4.50
N THR A 143 -5.43 -9.81 -4.06
CA THR A 143 -4.99 -10.56 -2.87
C THR A 143 -5.32 -12.05 -3.04
N SER A 144 -4.92 -12.87 -2.07
CA SER A 144 -5.22 -14.30 -2.00
C SER A 144 -6.73 -14.59 -2.13
N PRO A 145 -7.13 -15.78 -2.61
CA PRO A 145 -8.54 -16.17 -2.73
C PRO A 145 -9.26 -16.17 -1.37
N LEU A 146 -10.21 -15.26 -1.19
CA LEU A 146 -10.95 -15.02 0.06
C LEU A 146 -12.44 -14.74 -0.16
N VAL A 147 -12.85 -14.50 -1.40
CA VAL A 147 -14.20 -14.11 -1.80
C VAL A 147 -14.77 -15.16 -2.75
N VAL A 148 -16.02 -15.55 -2.51
CA VAL A 148 -16.79 -16.46 -3.36
C VAL A 148 -17.48 -15.63 -4.46
N PRO A 149 -17.29 -15.96 -5.75
CA PRO A 149 -17.95 -15.25 -6.83
C PRO A 149 -19.47 -15.50 -6.80
N THR A 150 -20.24 -14.59 -7.39
CA THR A 150 -21.70 -14.74 -7.50
C THR A 150 -22.08 -16.10 -8.10
N ARG A 151 -22.93 -16.86 -7.39
CA ARG A 151 -23.35 -18.23 -7.75
C ARG A 151 -22.22 -19.28 -7.70
N GLY A 152 -21.10 -18.96 -7.06
CA GLY A 152 -20.05 -19.91 -6.68
C GLY A 152 -20.26 -20.48 -5.29
N LYS A 153 -19.39 -21.41 -4.90
CA LYS A 153 -19.32 -21.98 -3.54
C LYS A 153 -17.91 -21.97 -2.94
N ASP A 154 -16.88 -21.84 -3.78
CA ASP A 154 -15.48 -21.87 -3.39
C ASP A 154 -14.84 -20.48 -3.51
N CYS A 155 -13.91 -20.14 -2.61
CA CYS A 155 -13.18 -18.87 -2.66
C CYS A 155 -12.22 -18.85 -3.86
N THR A 156 -12.38 -17.88 -4.74
CA THR A 156 -11.53 -17.73 -5.93
C THR A 156 -11.03 -16.31 -6.16
N LEU A 157 -11.73 -15.30 -5.62
CA LEU A 157 -11.38 -13.89 -5.78
C LEU A 157 -10.75 -13.35 -4.50
N GLY A 158 -9.87 -12.36 -4.59
CA GLY A 158 -9.45 -11.58 -3.43
C GLY A 158 -10.49 -10.52 -3.06
N THR A 159 -10.30 -9.86 -1.91
CA THR A 159 -11.09 -8.68 -1.52
C THR A 159 -10.79 -7.44 -2.37
N ASN A 160 -9.76 -7.52 -3.22
CA ASN A 160 -9.37 -6.64 -4.33
C ASN A 160 -9.84 -5.19 -4.17
N PRO A 161 -9.19 -4.37 -3.32
CA PRO A 161 -9.68 -3.04 -3.02
C PRO A 161 -9.54 -2.08 -4.19
N ILE A 162 -10.40 -1.06 -4.18
CA ILE A 162 -10.39 0.08 -5.07
C ILE A 162 -10.26 1.32 -4.20
N SER A 163 -9.28 2.17 -4.51
CA SER A 163 -9.18 3.50 -3.93
C SER A 163 -9.09 4.59 -4.99
N VAL A 164 -9.79 5.69 -4.75
CA VAL A 164 -9.79 6.90 -5.56
C VAL A 164 -9.69 8.11 -4.65
N ALA A 165 -8.76 9.01 -4.95
CA ALA A 165 -8.64 10.29 -4.27
C ALA A 165 -8.67 11.44 -5.29
N ALA A 166 -9.39 12.52 -4.98
CA ALA A 166 -9.47 13.70 -5.84
C ALA A 166 -9.42 14.99 -5.02
N PRO A 167 -8.68 16.02 -5.48
CA PRO A 167 -8.68 17.32 -4.82
C PRO A 167 -10.05 17.99 -4.95
N ALA A 168 -10.43 18.76 -3.94
CA ALA A 168 -11.63 19.60 -3.95
C ALA A 168 -11.26 21.08 -3.68
N LYS A 169 -12.27 21.93 -3.48
CA LYS A 169 -12.05 23.35 -3.18
C LYS A 169 -11.57 23.54 -1.74
N ASP A 170 -10.90 24.67 -1.49
CA ASP A 170 -10.55 25.15 -0.15
C ASP A 170 -9.72 24.18 0.71
N GLY A 171 -8.90 23.36 0.04
CA GLY A 171 -8.03 22.37 0.71
C GLY A 171 -8.73 21.08 1.11
N ASP A 172 -10.00 20.90 0.76
CA ASP A 172 -10.73 19.65 0.96
C ASP A 172 -10.35 18.60 -0.11
N SER A 173 -10.70 17.34 0.14
CA SER A 173 -10.46 16.24 -0.80
C SER A 173 -11.50 15.13 -0.65
N PHE A 174 -11.81 14.48 -1.77
CA PHE A 174 -12.56 13.25 -1.79
C PHE A 174 -11.59 12.06 -1.67
N VAL A 175 -11.90 11.10 -0.80
CA VAL A 175 -11.16 9.83 -0.70
C VAL A 175 -12.13 8.66 -0.53
N LEU A 176 -12.18 7.79 -1.53
CA LEU A 176 -12.76 6.45 -1.46
C LEU A 176 -11.63 5.44 -1.22
N ASP A 177 -11.79 4.57 -0.22
CA ASP A 177 -10.90 3.42 0.01
C ASP A 177 -11.75 2.26 0.52
N MET A 178 -12.01 1.27 -0.34
CA MET A 178 -12.91 0.16 -0.04
C MET A 178 -12.43 -1.16 -0.61
N ALA A 179 -12.73 -2.25 0.10
CA ALA A 179 -12.72 -3.59 -0.48
C ALA A 179 -13.87 -3.73 -1.49
N THR A 180 -13.73 -4.63 -2.47
CA THR A 180 -14.83 -5.01 -3.38
C THR A 180 -15.72 -6.10 -2.79
N SER A 181 -15.32 -6.73 -1.68
CA SER A 181 -16.16 -7.59 -0.86
C SER A 181 -17.08 -6.78 0.05
N ALA A 182 -18.15 -7.40 0.57
CA ALA A 182 -19.09 -6.75 1.49
C ALA A 182 -18.41 -6.21 2.76
N VAL A 183 -17.38 -6.90 3.24
CA VAL A 183 -16.54 -6.51 4.38
C VAL A 183 -15.10 -6.93 4.10
N ALA A 184 -14.14 -6.19 4.67
CA ALA A 184 -12.73 -6.58 4.66
C ALA A 184 -12.49 -7.77 5.61
N LEU A 185 -11.63 -8.73 5.22
CA LEU A 185 -11.38 -9.94 6.02
C LEU A 185 -10.94 -9.67 7.47
N GLY A 186 -10.18 -8.59 7.69
CA GLY A 186 -9.65 -8.26 9.02
C GLY A 186 -10.59 -7.46 9.93
N LYS A 187 -11.87 -7.30 9.57
CA LYS A 187 -12.90 -6.71 10.44
C LYS A 187 -13.55 -7.76 11.32
#